data_AF-A0A7U2R0V3-F1
#
_entry.id   AF-A0A7U2R0V3-F1
#
_cell.length_a   1.000
_cell.length_b   1.000
_cell.length_c   1.000
_cell.angle_alpha   90.00
_cell.angle_beta   90.00
_cell.angle_gamma   90.00
#
_symmetry.space_group_name_H-M   'P 1'
#
loop_
_entity.id
_entity.type
_entity.pdbx_description
1 polymer ?
#
loop_
_entity_poly.entity_id
_entity_poly.type
_entity_poly.pdbx_seq_one_letter_code
_entity_poly.pdbx_strand_id
1 'polypeptide(L)'
;MASPERQIENLTRRVEIFARIATANSLNYICPQCFCGYSEQRLLYRHFDKEKQNCRIHAALGERKSDHLAFVMNYKMALRTLIDAKDIPPNPHCFAREFVVEHYGEHP
;
A
#
# COMPACT_ATOMS: atom_id res chain seq x y z
N MET A 1 22.70 16.91 -21.40
CA MET A 1 22.08 16.04 -20.38
C MET A 1 22.21 16.73 -19.03
N ALA A 2 21.18 16.74 -18.18
CA ALA A 2 21.29 17.35 -16.85
C ALA A 2 22.28 16.54 -15.98
N SER A 3 23.05 17.22 -15.13
CA SER A 3 23.91 16.57 -14.12
C SER A 3 23.06 15.62 -13.24
N PRO A 4 23.59 14.45 -12.83
CA PRO A 4 22.92 13.56 -11.88
C PRO A 4 22.41 14.28 -10.62
N GLU A 5 23.16 15.26 -10.11
CA GLU A 5 22.78 16.06 -8.94
C GLU A 5 21.48 16.83 -9.17
N ARG A 6 21.34 17.43 -10.36
CA ARG A 6 20.15 18.19 -10.75
C ARG A 6 18.94 17.28 -10.98
N GLN A 7 19.17 16.03 -11.40
CA GLN A 7 18.11 15.02 -11.52
C GLN A 7 17.62 14.59 -10.14
N ILE A 8 18.54 14.34 -9.19
CA ILE A 8 18.21 13.98 -7.81
C ILE A 8 17.43 15.11 -7.14
N GLU A 9 17.90 16.36 -7.23
CA GLU A 9 17.20 17.51 -6.65
C GLU A 9 15.77 17.66 -7.21
N ASN A 10 15.59 17.45 -8.52
CA ASN A 10 14.27 17.49 -9.13
C ASN A 10 13.34 16.38 -8.61
N LEU A 11 13.85 15.15 -8.46
CA LEU A 11 13.10 14.02 -7.94
C LEU A 11 12.72 14.24 -6.47
N THR A 12 13.67 14.68 -5.64
CA THR A 12 13.42 15.01 -4.23
C THR A 12 12.29 16.03 -4.10
N ARG A 13 12.33 17.12 -4.86
CA ARG A 13 11.28 18.14 -4.87
C ARG A 13 9.91 17.56 -5.27
N ARG A 14 9.85 16.67 -6.25
CA ARG A 14 8.60 16.03 -6.68
C ARG A 14 8.03 15.12 -5.59
N VAL A 15 8.88 14.33 -4.95
CA VAL A 15 8.49 13.45 -3.82
C VAL A 15 7.94 14.28 -2.66
N GLU A 16 8.60 15.37 -2.28
CA GLU A 16 8.13 16.27 -1.22
C GLU A 16 6.75 16.87 -1.53
N ILE A 17 6.51 17.27 -2.78
CA ILE A 17 5.19 17.79 -3.21
C ILE A 17 4.13 16.69 -3.09
N PHE A 18 4.41 15.47 -3.57
CA PHE A 18 3.47 14.37 -3.45
C PHE A 18 3.18 14.00 -1.99
N ALA A 19 4.19 14.01 -1.12
CA ALA A 19 4.03 13.79 0.31
C ALA A 19 3.10 14.85 0.94
N ARG A 20 3.26 16.12 0.58
CA ARG A 20 2.38 17.21 1.03
C ARG A 20 0.94 17.02 0.55
N ILE A 21 0.73 16.65 -0.72
CA ILE A 21 -0.59 16.36 -1.27
C ILE A 21 -1.24 15.20 -0.53
N ALA A 22 -0.51 14.09 -0.33
CA ALA A 22 -1.04 12.90 0.34
C ALA A 22 -1.46 13.22 1.79
N THR A 23 -0.67 14.02 2.50
CA THR A 23 -0.99 14.46 3.86
C THR A 23 -2.19 15.42 3.88
N ALA A 24 -2.25 16.40 2.97
CA ALA A 24 -3.37 17.33 2.89
C ALA A 24 -4.71 16.65 2.56
N ASN A 25 -4.67 15.57 1.76
CA ASN A 25 -5.85 14.76 1.43
C ASN A 25 -6.12 13.65 2.46
N SER A 26 -5.41 13.64 3.59
CA SER A 26 -5.54 12.66 4.65
C SER A 26 -5.45 11.21 4.15
N LEU A 27 -4.61 10.89 3.16
CA LEU A 27 -4.51 9.54 2.60
C LEU A 27 -3.76 8.61 3.57
N ASN A 28 -4.42 8.19 4.64
CA ASN A 28 -3.81 7.44 5.74
C ASN A 28 -3.60 5.95 5.42
N TYR A 29 -4.38 5.39 4.50
CA TYR A 29 -4.34 3.98 4.15
C TYR A 29 -4.21 3.77 2.64
N ILE A 30 -3.55 2.70 2.24
CA ILE A 30 -3.39 2.31 0.82
C ILE A 30 -3.85 0.87 0.62
N CYS A 31 -4.61 0.63 -0.45
CA CYS A 31 -4.80 -0.72 -0.97
C CYS A 31 -3.51 -1.16 -1.67
N PRO A 32 -2.79 -2.20 -1.20
CA PRO A 32 -1.52 -2.60 -1.81
C PRO A 32 -1.71 -3.12 -3.24
N GLN A 33 -2.86 -3.72 -3.56
CA GLN A 33 -3.13 -4.27 -4.89
C GLN A 33 -3.39 -3.17 -5.95
N CYS A 34 -4.14 -2.13 -5.59
CA CYS A 34 -4.51 -1.05 -6.52
C CYS A 34 -3.61 0.17 -6.41
N PHE A 35 -2.86 0.29 -5.32
CA PHE A 35 -2.13 1.48 -4.93
C PHE A 35 -3.01 2.75 -4.82
N CYS A 36 -4.28 2.57 -4.47
CA CYS A 36 -5.22 3.66 -4.22
C CYS A 36 -5.21 4.04 -2.73
N GLY A 37 -5.22 5.36 -2.46
CA GLY A 37 -5.25 5.92 -1.11
C GLY A 37 -6.67 6.12 -0.57
N TYR A 38 -6.83 5.98 0.74
CA TYR A 38 -8.07 6.12 1.48
C TYR A 38 -7.83 6.88 2.77
N SER A 39 -8.77 7.74 3.16
CA SER A 39 -8.64 8.53 4.39
C SER A 39 -8.93 7.76 5.66
N GLU A 40 -9.81 6.77 5.57
CA GLU A 40 -10.28 5.98 6.70
C GLU A 40 -10.19 4.49 6.40
N GLN A 41 -9.93 3.71 7.44
CA GLN A 41 -9.94 2.26 7.37
C GLN A 41 -11.26 1.73 6.81
N ARG A 42 -12.40 2.31 7.22
CA ARG A 42 -13.72 1.86 6.76
C ARG A 42 -13.87 1.97 5.24
N LEU A 43 -13.33 3.01 4.63
CA LEU A 43 -13.38 3.21 3.18
C LEU A 43 -12.51 2.17 2.44
N LEU A 44 -11.34 1.84 2.99
CA LEU A 44 -10.49 0.78 2.47
C LEU A 44 -11.19 -0.60 2.52
N TYR A 45 -11.83 -0.94 3.64
CA TYR A 45 -12.54 -2.22 3.75
C TYR A 45 -13.77 -2.26 2.84
N ARG A 46 -14.48 -1.14 2.67
CA ARG A 46 -15.55 -1.03 1.67
C ARG A 46 -15.03 -1.27 0.25
N HIS A 47 -13.81 -0.81 -0.06
CA HIS A 47 -13.15 -1.12 -1.33
C HIS A 47 -12.89 -2.63 -1.49
N PHE A 48 -12.37 -3.30 -0.45
CA PHE A 48 -12.19 -4.75 -0.48
C PHE A 48 -13.51 -5.50 -0.70
N ASP A 49 -14.58 -5.10 -0.01
CA ASP A 49 -15.90 -5.70 -0.18
C ASP A 49 -16.48 -5.52 -1.58
N LYS A 50 -16.19 -4.38 -2.21
CA LYS A 50 -16.61 -4.10 -3.59
C LYS A 50 -15.83 -4.95 -4.59
N GLU A 51 -14.52 -5.09 -4.40
CA GLU A 51 -13.63 -5.74 -5.38
C GLU A 51 -13.44 -7.25 -5.16
N LYS A 52 -13.89 -7.81 -4.04
CA LYS A 52 -13.69 -9.25 -3.72
C LYS A 52 -14.26 -10.20 -4.78
N GLN A 53 -15.30 -9.80 -5.51
CA GLN A 53 -15.87 -10.60 -6.60
C GLN A 53 -15.03 -10.55 -7.88
N ASN A 54 -14.26 -9.47 -8.07
CA ASN A 54 -13.45 -9.25 -9.26
C ASN A 54 -12.01 -9.76 -9.11
N CYS A 55 -11.52 -9.85 -7.87
CA CYS A 55 -10.12 -10.11 -7.60
C CYS A 55 -9.92 -10.89 -6.30
N ARG A 56 -9.32 -12.07 -6.41
CA ARG A 56 -9.01 -12.94 -5.26
C ARG A 56 -8.08 -12.29 -4.24
N ILE A 57 -7.16 -11.42 -4.69
CA ILE A 57 -6.28 -10.68 -3.79
C ILE A 57 -7.10 -9.75 -2.90
N HIS A 58 -8.05 -8.99 -3.45
CA HIS A 58 -8.92 -8.12 -2.64
C HIS A 58 -9.75 -8.89 -1.62
N ALA A 59 -10.26 -10.07 -1.99
CA ALA A 59 -10.94 -10.96 -1.05
C ALA A 59 -10.02 -11.34 0.12
N ALA A 60 -8.81 -11.84 -0.16
CA ALA A 60 -7.86 -12.25 0.86
C ALA A 60 -7.38 -11.08 1.74
N LEU A 61 -7.18 -9.88 1.17
CA LEU A 61 -6.80 -8.68 1.92
C LEU A 61 -7.86 -8.26 2.95
N GLY A 62 -9.14 -8.48 2.66
CA GLY A 62 -10.24 -8.23 3.59
C GLY A 62 -10.35 -9.24 4.73
N GLU A 63 -9.69 -10.39 4.63
CA GLU A 63 -9.99 -11.60 5.43
C GLU A 63 -8.87 -12.04 6.39
N ARG A 64 -8.00 -11.12 6.85
CA ARG A 64 -6.88 -11.46 7.77
C ARG A 64 -7.29 -12.27 9.01
N LYS A 65 -8.48 -12.02 9.55
CA LYS A 65 -8.97 -12.69 10.77
C LYS A 65 -9.45 -14.11 10.51
N SER A 66 -10.07 -14.37 9.35
CA SER A 66 -10.62 -15.68 8.99
C SER A 66 -9.56 -16.59 8.39
N ASP A 67 -8.64 -16.05 7.59
CA ASP A 67 -7.56 -16.82 6.98
C ASP A 67 -6.25 -16.01 6.95
N HIS A 68 -5.45 -16.19 8.01
CA HIS A 68 -4.19 -15.49 8.17
C HIS A 68 -3.16 -15.88 7.10
N LEU A 69 -3.11 -17.15 6.71
CA LEU A 69 -2.14 -17.64 5.73
C LEU A 69 -2.45 -17.09 4.35
N ALA A 70 -3.72 -17.16 3.92
CA ALA A 70 -4.15 -16.58 2.66
C ALA A 70 -3.94 -15.06 2.63
N PHE A 71 -4.21 -14.37 3.75
CA PHE A 71 -3.89 -12.95 3.87
C PHE A 71 -2.41 -12.68 3.64
N VAL A 72 -1.51 -13.33 4.37
CA VAL A 72 -0.07 -13.06 4.27
C VAL A 72 0.44 -13.31 2.85
N MET A 73 0.06 -14.43 2.23
CA MET A 73 0.49 -14.76 0.87
C MET A 73 0.04 -13.71 -0.14
N ASN A 74 -1.26 -13.34 -0.12
CA ASN A 74 -1.80 -12.36 -1.06
C ASN A 74 -1.32 -10.93 -0.75
N TYR A 75 -1.05 -10.62 0.51
CA TYR A 75 -0.51 -9.32 0.93
C TYR A 75 0.89 -9.09 0.36
N LYS A 76 1.78 -10.10 0.45
CA LYS A 76 3.11 -10.07 -0.18
C LYS A 76 3.03 -9.90 -1.69
N MET A 77 2.13 -10.65 -2.34
CA MET A 77 1.88 -10.52 -3.79
C MET A 77 1.41 -9.11 -4.16
N ALA A 78 0.48 -8.55 -3.39
CA ALA A 78 -0.05 -7.20 -3.62
C ALA A 78 1.03 -6.12 -3.48
N LEU A 79 1.88 -6.24 -2.47
CA LEU A 79 3.03 -5.35 -2.27
C LEU A 79 4.20 -5.61 -3.23
N ARG A 80 4.20 -6.73 -3.97
CA ARG A 80 5.29 -7.14 -4.86
C ARG A 80 6.63 -7.26 -4.13
N THR A 81 6.58 -7.81 -2.91
CA THR A 81 7.76 -7.88 -2.03
C THR A 81 7.81 -9.22 -1.30
N LEU A 82 9.00 -9.58 -0.84
CA LEU A 82 9.26 -10.78 -0.04
C LEU A 82 9.40 -10.47 1.45
N ILE A 83 8.72 -9.43 1.95
CA ILE A 83 8.71 -9.09 3.39
C ILE A 83 8.35 -10.31 4.24
N ASP A 84 9.04 -10.50 5.36
CA ASP A 84 8.70 -11.59 6.28
C ASP A 84 7.33 -11.37 6.93
N ALA A 85 6.61 -12.47 7.20
CA ALA A 85 5.26 -12.38 7.76
C ALA A 85 5.23 -11.70 9.13
N LYS A 86 6.29 -11.86 9.93
CA LYS A 86 6.48 -11.25 11.26
C LYS A 86 6.61 -9.72 11.20
N ASP A 87 7.08 -9.20 10.06
CA ASP A 87 7.33 -7.76 9.87
C ASP A 87 6.08 -7.05 9.31
N ILE A 88 5.02 -7.79 8.97
CA ILE A 88 3.73 -7.23 8.57
C ILE A 88 2.97 -6.77 9.83
N PRO A 89 2.74 -5.45 10.02
CA PRO A 89 2.06 -4.92 11.19
C PRO A 89 0.65 -5.48 11.34
N PRO A 90 0.04 -5.46 12.54
CA PRO A 90 -1.36 -5.86 12.72
C PRO A 90 -2.32 -4.93 11.96
N ASN A 91 -3.56 -5.39 11.73
CA ASN A 91 -4.59 -4.52 11.13
C ASN A 91 -4.93 -3.35 12.08
N PRO A 92 -5.20 -2.14 11.53
CA PRO A 92 -5.12 -1.78 10.11
C PRO A 92 -3.74 -1.30 9.65
N HIS A 93 -2.75 -1.25 10.54
CA HIS A 93 -1.44 -0.63 10.30
C HIS A 93 -0.64 -1.25 9.17
N CYS A 94 -0.87 -2.52 8.81
CA CYS A 94 -0.28 -3.05 7.57
C CYS A 94 -0.69 -2.22 6.35
N PHE A 95 -1.90 -1.69 6.31
CA PHE A 95 -2.36 -0.84 5.21
C PHE A 95 -2.01 0.64 5.37
N ALA A 96 -1.27 1.03 6.42
CA ALA A 96 -0.88 2.42 6.61
C ALA A 96 -0.05 2.91 5.41
N ARG A 97 -0.30 4.14 4.98
CA ARG A 97 0.38 4.76 3.82
C ARG A 97 1.89 4.59 3.90
N GLU A 98 2.48 4.95 5.03
CA GLU A 98 3.93 4.95 5.22
C GLU A 98 4.49 3.55 5.02
N PHE A 99 3.87 2.56 5.67
CA PHE A 99 4.29 1.17 5.59
C PHE A 99 4.18 0.62 4.17
N VAL A 100 3.03 0.85 3.51
CA VAL A 100 2.80 0.35 2.15
C VAL A 100 3.77 1.00 1.16
N VAL A 101 4.01 2.31 1.25
CA VAL A 101 4.95 3.02 0.35
C VAL A 101 6.39 2.55 0.56
N GLU A 102 6.82 2.35 1.81
CA GLU A 102 8.17 1.89 2.14
C GLU A 102 8.45 0.47 1.64
N HIS A 103 7.45 -0.41 1.70
CA HIS A 103 7.60 -1.83 1.38
C HIS A 103 7.04 -2.21 0.00
N TYR A 104 6.57 -1.23 -0.79
CA TYR A 104 6.11 -1.49 -2.15
C TYR A 104 7.31 -1.85 -3.01
N GLY A 105 7.36 -3.09 -3.48
CA GLY A 105 8.43 -3.53 -4.36
C GLY A 105 8.27 -2.92 -5.75
N GLU A 106 9.40 -2.58 -6.39
CA GLU A 106 9.36 -2.04 -7.74
C GLU A 106 8.93 -3.08 -8.79
N HIS A 107 9.16 -4.39 -8.61
CA HIS A 107 8.77 -5.42 -9.59
C HIS A 107 8.45 -6.81 -8.98
N PRO A 108 7.59 -7.62 -9.65
CA PRO A 108 7.27 -9.00 -9.29
C PRO A 108 8.43 -9.99 -9.51
#